data_AF-A0A6V7IA79-F1
#
_entry.id   AF-A0A6V7IA79-F1
#
_cell.length_a   1.000
_cell.length_b   1.000
_cell.length_c   1.000
_cell.angle_alpha   90.00
_cell.angle_beta   90.00
_cell.angle_gamma   90.00
#
_symmetry.space_group_name_H-M   'P 1'
#
loop_
_entity.id
_entity.type
_entity.pdbx_description
1 polymer ?
#
loop_
_entity_poly.entity_id
_entity_poly.type
_entity_poly.pdbx_seq_one_letter_code
_entity_poly.pdbx_strand_id
1 'polypeptide(L)'
;VIILTSGWSHIRNDTQIQHGLMRYITSPDFPCESIGNIDKSHVMGPDTKLPGGGFAVEFFNFLKLHGIPAAIICRYCSEGDNIPDAIALMSYLANWISDQTIKIELPNSWKFLFGKPAPIDIY
;
A
#
# COMPACT_ATOMS: atom_id res chain seq x y z
N VAL A 1 -12.41 8.24 2.03
CA VAL A 1 -11.28 7.89 2.92
C VAL A 1 -10.40 6.87 2.22
N ILE A 2 -9.08 7.02 2.27
CA ILE A 2 -8.15 6.02 1.73
C ILE A 2 -7.29 5.52 2.89
N ILE A 3 -7.31 4.20 3.10
CA ILE A 3 -6.60 3.50 4.15
C ILE A 3 -5.40 2.83 3.50
N LEU A 4 -4.20 3.16 3.96
CA LEU A 4 -2.96 2.54 3.50
C LEU A 4 -2.56 1.46 4.52
N THR A 5 -2.29 0.26 4.03
CA THR A 5 -1.85 -0.85 4.86
C THR A 5 -0.79 -1.68 4.14
N SER A 6 -0.11 -2.54 4.88
CA SER A 6 0.79 -3.54 4.33
C SER A 6 0.39 -4.93 4.79
N GLY A 7 0.90 -5.93 4.09
CA GLY A 7 0.81 -7.34 4.45
C GLY A 7 2.17 -8.01 4.28
N TRP A 8 2.37 -9.16 4.95
CA TRP A 8 3.62 -9.90 4.84
C TRP A 8 3.72 -10.62 3.50
N SER A 9 4.80 -10.40 2.77
CA SER A 9 4.99 -10.94 1.42
C SER A 9 5.00 -12.47 1.36
N HIS A 10 5.44 -13.14 2.43
CA HIS A 10 5.51 -14.60 2.49
C HIS A 10 4.18 -15.28 2.80
N ILE A 11 3.12 -14.54 3.16
CA ILE A 11 1.77 -15.08 3.39
C ILE A 11 0.94 -15.09 2.09
N ARG A 12 1.55 -14.68 0.97
CA ARG A 12 0.86 -14.64 -0.34
C ARG A 12 0.58 -16.05 -0.85
N ASN A 13 -0.65 -16.27 -1.29
CA ASN A 13 -1.06 -17.49 -2.00
C ASN A 13 -0.51 -17.50 -3.44
N ASP A 14 -0.45 -18.67 -4.08
CA ASP A 14 0.08 -18.81 -5.45
C ASP A 14 -0.58 -17.88 -6.47
N THR A 15 -1.91 -17.73 -6.39
CA THR A 15 -2.65 -16.77 -7.21
C THR A 15 -2.20 -15.33 -6.95
N GLN A 16 -1.88 -15.00 -5.70
CA GLN A 16 -1.41 -13.67 -5.33
C GLN A 16 0.04 -13.43 -5.76
N ILE A 17 0.88 -14.46 -5.84
CA ILE A 17 2.28 -14.41 -6.29
C ILE A 17 2.38 -14.05 -7.78
N GLN A 18 1.50 -14.61 -8.60
CA GLN A 18 1.47 -14.38 -10.06
C GLN A 18 1.12 -12.94 -10.45
N HIS A 19 0.52 -12.17 -9.54
CA HIS A 19 0.16 -10.77 -9.75
C HIS A 19 1.08 -9.83 -8.96
N GLY A 20 1.05 -8.52 -9.27
CA GLY A 20 1.88 -7.52 -8.60
C GLY A 20 1.65 -7.42 -7.07
N LEU A 21 2.59 -6.79 -6.37
CA LEU A 21 2.61 -6.64 -4.91
C LEU A 21 1.53 -5.69 -4.36
N MET A 22 0.85 -4.96 -5.25
CA MET A 22 -0.13 -3.93 -4.92
C MET A 22 -1.54 -4.48 -5.07
N ARG A 23 -2.41 -4.16 -4.11
CA ARG A 23 -3.82 -4.56 -4.10
C ARG A 23 -4.70 -3.46 -3.55
N TYR A 24 -5.96 -3.43 -3.95
CA TYR A 24 -6.92 -2.50 -3.35
C TYR A 24 -8.33 -3.09 -3.20
N ILE A 25 -9.08 -2.53 -2.24
CA ILE A 25 -10.50 -2.79 -1.98
C ILE A 25 -11.20 -1.43 -1.94
N THR A 26 -12.37 -1.30 -2.55
CA THR A 26 -13.20 -0.09 -2.49
C THR A 26 -14.60 -0.41 -1.96
N SER A 27 -15.23 0.56 -1.30
CA SER A 27 -16.67 0.51 -1.04
C SER A 27 -17.43 0.75 -2.37
N PRO A 28 -18.67 0.24 -2.52
CA PRO A 28 -19.48 0.46 -3.73
C PRO A 28 -19.65 1.95 -4.08
N ASP A 29 -19.80 2.78 -3.05
CA ASP A 29 -19.99 4.23 -3.18
C ASP A 29 -18.67 5.01 -3.34
N PHE A 30 -17.53 4.31 -3.38
CA PHE A 30 -16.25 4.95 -3.65
C PHE A 30 -16.19 5.34 -5.13
N PRO A 31 -15.89 6.62 -5.45
CA PRO A 31 -15.92 7.10 -6.84
C PRO A 31 -14.81 6.44 -7.65
N CYS A 32 -15.16 5.30 -8.28
CA CYS A 32 -14.22 4.50 -9.05
C CYS A 32 -13.95 5.07 -10.45
N GLU A 33 -14.76 6.01 -10.93
CA GLU A 33 -14.63 6.62 -12.25
C GLU A 33 -13.53 7.70 -12.30
N SER A 34 -13.21 8.31 -11.15
CA SER A 34 -12.09 9.24 -10.97
C SER A 34 -10.75 8.55 -10.74
N ILE A 35 -10.76 7.23 -10.69
CA ILE A 35 -9.56 6.41 -10.61
C ILE A 35 -8.99 6.39 -12.02
N GLY A 36 -7.78 6.92 -12.23
CA GLY A 36 -7.07 6.86 -13.51
C GLY A 36 -6.88 5.44 -14.04
N ASN A 37 -5.97 5.22 -14.99
CA ASN A 37 -5.65 3.91 -15.60
C ASN A 37 -5.06 2.88 -14.59
N ILE A 38 -5.77 2.57 -13.51
CA ILE A 38 -5.40 1.56 -12.55
C ILE A 38 -5.76 0.21 -13.13
N ASP A 39 -4.75 -0.64 -13.19
CA ASP A 39 -4.92 -2.02 -13.57
C ASP A 39 -5.89 -2.72 -12.60
N LYS A 40 -7.06 -3.07 -13.13
CA LYS A 40 -8.13 -3.77 -12.41
C LYS A 40 -7.68 -5.17 -11.95
N SER A 41 -6.56 -5.69 -12.44
CA SER A 41 -5.94 -6.93 -11.94
C SER A 41 -5.57 -6.86 -10.45
N HIS A 42 -5.41 -5.65 -9.91
CA HIS A 42 -5.08 -5.42 -8.50
C HIS A 42 -6.29 -5.38 -7.56
N VAL A 43 -7.52 -5.43 -8.07
CA VAL A 43 -8.73 -5.51 -7.24
C VAL A 43 -8.70 -6.80 -6.43
N MET A 44 -8.96 -6.68 -5.13
CA MET A 44 -9.21 -7.85 -4.28
C MET A 44 -10.67 -8.28 -4.44
N GLY A 45 -10.88 -9.57 -4.76
CA GLY A 45 -12.22 -10.14 -4.84
C GLY A 45 -12.93 -10.19 -3.47
N PRO A 46 -14.25 -10.38 -3.44
CA PRO A 46 -15.06 -10.37 -2.20
C PRO A 46 -14.60 -11.40 -1.15
N ASP A 47 -14.06 -12.54 -1.59
CA ASP A 47 -13.54 -13.59 -0.69
C ASP A 47 -12.06 -13.44 -0.33
N THR A 48 -11.41 -12.39 -0.82
CA THR A 48 -9.98 -12.18 -0.58
C THR A 48 -9.78 -11.59 0.81
N LYS A 49 -9.55 -12.45 1.79
CA LYS A 49 -9.06 -12.01 3.09
C LYS A 49 -7.75 -11.26 2.90
N LEU A 50 -7.58 -10.15 3.61
CA LEU A 50 -6.32 -9.44 3.69
C LEU A 50 -5.54 -9.94 4.91
N PRO A 51 -4.67 -10.95 4.78
CA PRO A 51 -3.90 -11.45 5.91
C PRO A 51 -3.01 -10.34 6.47
N GLY A 52 -3.08 -10.11 7.78
CA GLY A 52 -2.41 -8.99 8.44
C GLY A 52 -3.14 -7.64 8.33
N GLY A 53 -4.32 -7.59 7.71
CA GLY A 53 -5.09 -6.35 7.52
C GLY A 53 -5.69 -5.77 8.80
N GLY A 54 -5.89 -6.59 9.85
CA GLY A 54 -6.28 -6.17 11.21
C GLY A 54 -7.21 -4.95 11.27
N PHE A 55 -6.73 -3.89 11.93
CA PHE A 55 -7.46 -2.63 12.11
C PHE A 55 -7.90 -1.98 10.79
N ALA A 56 -7.12 -2.07 9.71
CA ALA A 56 -7.47 -1.44 8.43
C ALA A 56 -8.76 -2.05 7.85
N VAL A 57 -8.96 -3.36 7.99
CA VAL A 57 -10.16 -4.06 7.53
C VAL A 57 -11.36 -3.73 8.43
N GLU A 58 -11.18 -3.73 9.75
CA GLU A 58 -12.24 -3.36 10.69
C GLU A 58 -12.68 -1.91 10.52
N PHE A 59 -11.73 -0.99 10.37
CA PHE A 59 -12.00 0.42 10.13
C PHE A 59 -12.71 0.63 8.79
N PHE A 60 -12.29 -0.06 7.74
CA PHE A 60 -12.99 -0.03 6.45
C PHE A 60 -14.44 -0.52 6.56
N ASN A 61 -14.67 -1.65 7.25
CA ASN A 61 -16.02 -2.18 7.47
C ASN A 61 -16.87 -1.22 8.29
N PHE A 62 -16.28 -0.57 9.31
CA PHE A 62 -16.94 0.47 10.08
C PHE A 62 -17.36 1.65 9.20
N LEU A 63 -16.46 2.18 8.36
CA LEU A 63 -16.77 3.28 7.44
C LEU A 63 -17.87 2.88 6.44
N LYS A 64 -17.78 1.68 5.88
CA LYS A 64 -18.79 1.12 4.96
C LYS A 64 -20.16 1.02 5.63
N LEU A 65 -20.23 0.54 6.87
CA LEU A 65 -21.48 0.43 7.64
C LEU A 65 -22.14 1.80 7.85
N HIS A 66 -21.34 2.86 7.98
CA HIS A 66 -21.82 4.24 8.15
C HIS A 66 -21.99 5.00 6.82
N GLY A 67 -21.92 4.31 5.67
CA GLY A 67 -22.09 4.93 4.35
C GLY A 67 -20.98 5.94 3.99
N ILE A 68 -19.80 5.83 4.59
CA ILE A 68 -18.65 6.68 4.29
C ILE A 68 -17.83 6.02 3.18
N PRO A 69 -17.68 6.65 2.00
CA PRO A 69 -16.89 6.10 0.90
C PRO A 69 -15.44 5.87 1.33
N ALA A 70 -14.98 4.62 1.22
CA ALA A 70 -13.66 4.21 1.68
C ALA A 70 -12.96 3.30 0.68
N ALA A 71 -11.63 3.29 0.74
CA ALA A 71 -10.80 2.35 0.02
C ALA A 71 -9.63 1.89 0.89
N ILE A 72 -9.18 0.66 0.70
CA ILE A 72 -7.92 0.14 1.26
C ILE A 72 -6.94 -0.06 0.10
N ILE A 73 -5.70 0.40 0.26
CA ILE A 73 -4.57 0.00 -0.57
C ILE A 73 -3.64 -0.83 0.30
N CYS A 74 -3.31 -2.03 -0.17
CA CYS A 74 -2.36 -2.90 0.49
C CYS A 74 -1.14 -3.15 -0.39
N ARG A 75 0.05 -2.99 0.20
CA ARG A 75 1.30 -3.51 -0.37
C ARG A 75 1.81 -4.71 0.42
N TYR A 76 2.16 -5.77 -0.29
CA TYR A 76 2.94 -6.85 0.32
C TYR A 76 4.41 -6.46 0.41
N CYS A 77 4.95 -6.44 1.62
CA CYS A 77 6.32 -6.04 1.90
C CYS A 77 7.10 -7.22 2.54
N SER A 78 8.40 -7.28 2.26
CA SER A 78 9.34 -8.14 2.96
C SER A 78 10.02 -7.35 4.08
N GLU A 79 10.53 -8.01 5.12
CA GLU A 79 11.24 -7.30 6.20
C GLU A 79 12.55 -6.65 5.71
N GLY A 80 13.00 -5.61 6.43
CA GLY A 80 14.27 -4.92 6.17
C GLY A 80 14.06 -3.48 5.69
N ASP A 81 14.72 -3.13 4.58
CA ASP A 81 14.58 -1.81 3.97
C ASP A 81 13.29 -1.70 3.16
N ASN A 82 12.27 -1.08 3.77
CA ASN A 82 10.98 -0.83 3.13
C ASN A 82 10.86 0.54 2.48
N ILE A 83 11.96 1.31 2.34
CA ILE A 83 11.95 2.58 1.61
C ILE A 83 11.39 2.41 0.19
N PRO A 84 11.83 1.42 -0.62
CA PRO A 84 11.30 1.24 -1.97
C PRO A 84 9.81 0.89 -1.99
N ASP A 85 9.35 0.14 -0.99
CA ASP A 85 7.95 -0.25 -0.87
C ASP A 85 7.05 0.94 -0.52
N ALA A 86 7.51 1.80 0.39
CA ALA A 86 6.82 3.03 0.75
C ALA A 86 6.73 4.00 -0.44
N ILE A 87 7.82 4.17 -1.18
CA ILE A 87 7.85 4.97 -2.41
C ILE A 87 6.86 4.41 -3.44
N ALA A 88 6.87 3.10 -3.67
CA ALA A 88 5.97 2.48 -4.64
C ALA A 88 4.49 2.59 -4.25
N LEU A 89 4.16 2.43 -2.96
CA LEU A 89 2.81 2.65 -2.44
C LEU A 89 2.36 4.11 -2.63
N MET A 90 3.25 5.07 -2.35
CA MET A 90 2.95 6.49 -2.51
C MET A 90 2.78 6.88 -3.98
N SER A 91 3.64 6.39 -4.87
CA SER A 91 3.51 6.60 -6.31
C SER A 91 2.21 5.99 -6.85
N TYR A 92 1.83 4.80 -6.37
CA TYR A 92 0.56 4.18 -6.74
C TYR A 92 -0.64 5.03 -6.29
N LEU A 93 -0.62 5.53 -5.05
CA LEU A 93 -1.63 6.44 -4.54
C LEU A 93 -1.69 7.75 -5.34
N ALA A 94 -0.54 8.31 -5.70
CA ALA A 94 -0.47 9.57 -6.44
C ALA A 94 -1.04 9.42 -7.86
N ASN A 95 -0.68 8.34 -8.55
CA ASN A 95 -1.29 7.98 -9.83
C ASN A 95 -2.80 7.77 -9.64
N TRP A 96 -3.23 7.21 -8.51
CA TRP A 96 -4.65 7.01 -8.22
C TRP A 96 -5.43 8.33 -8.09
N ILE A 97 -4.91 9.28 -7.31
CA ILE A 97 -5.64 10.50 -6.96
C ILE A 97 -5.49 11.60 -8.03
N SER A 98 -4.35 11.65 -8.71
CA SER A 98 -3.97 12.81 -9.53
C SER A 98 -3.56 12.48 -10.96
N ASP A 99 -3.45 11.19 -11.33
CA ASP A 99 -2.95 10.72 -12.63
C ASP A 99 -1.61 11.37 -13.04
N GLN A 100 -0.80 11.75 -12.04
CA GLN A 100 0.46 12.46 -12.20
C GLN A 100 1.60 11.73 -11.51
N THR A 101 2.76 11.77 -12.15
CA THR A 101 4.01 11.35 -11.54
C THR A 101 4.48 12.41 -10.56
N ILE A 102 4.47 12.05 -9.27
CA ILE A 102 4.98 12.94 -8.21
C ILE A 102 6.49 12.75 -8.03
N LYS A 103 7.19 13.87 -7.77
CA LYS A 103 8.57 13.83 -7.28
C LYS A 103 8.53 13.57 -5.78
N ILE A 104 9.01 12.41 -5.36
CA ILE A 104 9.07 12.03 -3.94
C ILE A 104 10.40 12.52 -3.35
N GLU A 105 10.32 13.34 -2.31
CA GLU A 105 11.48 13.75 -1.51
C GLU A 105 11.53 12.96 -0.22
N LEU A 106 12.67 12.33 0.04
CA LEU A 106 12.84 11.49 1.22
C LEU A 106 13.10 12.36 2.46
N PRO A 107 12.49 12.04 3.61
CA PRO A 107 12.72 12.81 4.82
C PRO A 107 14.15 12.61 5.31
N ASN A 108 14.74 13.68 5.86
CA ASN A 108 16.10 13.64 6.41
C ASN A 108 16.31 12.56 7.48
N SER A 109 15.25 12.17 8.19
CA SER A 109 15.29 11.08 9.18
C SER A 109 15.66 9.72 8.58
N TRP A 110 15.45 9.50 7.27
CA TRP A 110 15.78 8.23 6.61
C TRP A 110 17.27 8.09 6.28
N LYS A 111 18.04 9.18 6.33
CA LYS A 111 19.48 9.17 6.02
C LYS A 111 20.31 8.24 6.93
N PHE A 112 19.85 8.02 8.15
CA PHE A 112 20.50 7.18 9.15
C PHE A 112 19.53 6.14 9.72
N LEU A 113 18.61 5.63 8.90
CA LEU A 113 17.61 4.63 9.32
C LEU A 113 18.28 3.41 9.97
N PHE A 114 19.46 3.04 9.49
CA PHE A 114 20.26 1.92 9.98
C PHE A 114 21.49 2.35 10.80
N GLY A 115 21.47 3.58 11.32
CA GLY A 115 22.58 4.17 12.05
C GLY A 115 23.58 4.92 11.16
N LYS A 116 24.68 5.37 11.78
CA LYS A 116 25.78 6.03 11.06
C LYS A 116 26.62 4.99 10.32
N PRO A 117 27.28 5.37 9.21
CA PRO A 117 28.27 4.50 8.59
C PRO A 117 29.33 4.10 9.62
N ALA A 118 29.91 2.91 9.45
CA ALA A 118 31.02 2.46 10.28
C ALA A 118 32.13 3.52 10.30
N PRO A 119 32.74 3.82 11.47
CA PRO A 119 33.87 4.74 11.53
C PRO A 119 34.97 4.27 10.57
N ILE A 120 35.58 5.19 9.82
CA ILE A 120 36.67 4.84 8.90
C ILE A 120 37.95 4.56 9.71
N ASP A 121 38.08 5.17 10.89
CA ASP A 121 39.27 5.10 11.76
C ASP A 121 39.53 3.71 12.39
N ILE A 122 38.67 2.72 12.14
CA ILE A 122 38.82 1.33 12.62
C ILE A 122 39.27 0.36 11.52
N TYR A 123 39.52 0.84 10.30
CA TYR A 123 40.08 0.11 9.15
C TYR A 123 41.48 0.61 8.81
#